data_AF-A0A4R5EQG4-F1
#
_entry.id   AF-A0A4R5EQG4-F1
#
_cell.length_a   1.000
_cell.length_b   1.000
_cell.length_c   1.000
_cell.angle_alpha   90.00
_cell.angle_beta   90.00
_cell.angle_gamma   90.00
#
_symmetry.space_group_name_H-M   'P 1'
#
loop_
_entity.id
_entity.type
_entity.pdbx_description
1 polymer ?
#
loop_
_entity_poly.entity_id
_entity_poly.type
_entity_poly.pdbx_seq_one_letter_code
_entity_poly.pdbx_strand_id
1 'polypeptide(L)'
;MSTALAPEVPPPLVLDATEQAPRLARRFLAERFAEWGIEDDYVGRLVVCELVTNAWRHGEGPIVVRVFRDECDGRPVVEVWECATRRLVVFPAQPGEDWRFSLGLMAYPDPKGKGGQ
;
A
#
# COMPACT_ATOMS: atom_id res chain seq x y z
N MET A 1 -29.44 -5.08 -5.12
CA MET A 1 -28.98 -5.54 -3.79
C MET A 1 -27.76 -4.71 -3.45
N SER A 2 -27.86 -3.89 -2.40
CA SER A 2 -26.80 -2.96 -2.01
C SER A 2 -25.79 -3.71 -1.16
N THR A 3 -24.60 -3.94 -1.69
CA THR A 3 -23.50 -4.54 -0.92
C THR A 3 -23.03 -3.49 0.08
N ALA A 4 -23.50 -3.59 1.32
CA ALA A 4 -22.92 -2.85 2.42
C ALA A 4 -21.47 -3.33 2.58
N LEU A 5 -20.52 -2.53 2.13
CA LEU A 5 -19.11 -2.73 2.46
C LEU A 5 -19.01 -2.66 3.98
N ALA A 6 -18.65 -3.78 4.61
CA ALA A 6 -18.28 -3.78 6.02
C ALA A 6 -17.25 -2.67 6.27
N PRO A 7 -17.26 -1.99 7.42
CA PRO A 7 -16.24 -1.00 7.72
C PRO A 7 -14.87 -1.69 7.61
N GLU A 8 -14.06 -1.28 6.64
CA GLU A 8 -12.70 -1.78 6.49
C GLU A 8 -11.91 -1.33 7.73
N VAL A 9 -11.61 -2.28 8.62
CA VAL A 9 -10.78 -2.06 9.81
C VAL A 9 -9.37 -2.55 9.51
N PRO A 10 -8.32 -1.73 9.68
CA PRO A 10 -8.33 -0.32 10.09
C PRO A 10 -8.79 0.62 8.97
N PRO A 11 -9.40 1.78 9.31
CA PRO A 11 -9.90 2.72 8.32
C PRO A 11 -8.76 3.30 7.47
N PRO A 12 -9.02 3.54 6.17
CA PRO A 12 -8.02 4.13 5.29
C PRO A 12 -7.70 5.58 5.67
N LEU A 13 -6.49 6.01 5.35
CA LEU A 13 -6.07 7.41 5.40
C LEU A 13 -6.52 8.12 4.13
N VAL A 14 -7.21 9.26 4.26
CA VAL A 14 -7.56 10.12 3.14
C VAL A 14 -6.68 11.36 3.16
N LEU A 15 -6.09 11.69 2.01
CA LEU A 15 -5.14 12.78 1.82
C LEU A 15 -5.60 13.69 0.69
N ASP A 16 -5.47 15.00 0.89
CA ASP A 16 -5.56 15.96 -0.21
C ASP A 16 -4.36 15.79 -1.15
N ALA A 17 -4.57 15.98 -2.46
CA ALA A 17 -3.54 15.88 -3.49
C ALA A 17 -2.58 17.08 -3.44
N THR A 18 -1.71 17.10 -2.43
CA THR A 18 -0.70 18.13 -2.19
C THR A 18 0.69 17.52 -2.12
N GLU A 19 1.72 18.36 -2.21
CA GLU A 19 3.12 17.95 -2.00
C GLU A 19 3.39 17.27 -0.64
N GLN A 20 2.49 17.43 0.33
CA GLN A 20 2.59 16.82 1.65
C GLN A 20 2.08 15.37 1.69
N ALA A 21 1.28 14.95 0.70
CA ALA A 21 0.67 13.63 0.69
C ALA A 21 1.68 12.47 0.78
N PRO A 22 2.80 12.45 0.01
CA PRO A 22 3.77 11.37 0.13
C PRO A 22 4.41 11.29 1.53
N ARG A 23 4.67 12.44 2.17
CA ARG A 23 5.22 12.48 3.54
C ARG A 23 4.24 11.88 4.55
N LEU A 24 2.97 12.25 4.46
CA LEU A 24 1.93 11.77 5.36
C LEU A 24 1.68 10.27 5.18
N ALA A 25 1.69 9.79 3.94
CA ALA A 25 1.53 8.36 3.62
C ALA A 25 2.69 7.51 4.17
N ARG A 26 3.93 7.98 4.04
CA ARG A 26 5.10 7.29 4.65
C ARG A 26 4.98 7.19 6.16
N ARG A 27 4.53 8.24 6.83
CA ARG A 27 4.33 8.25 8.29
C ARG A 27 3.27 7.23 8.69
N PHE A 28 2.13 7.24 8.00
CA PHE A 28 1.03 6.32 8.26
C PHE A 28 1.43 4.85 8.09
N LEU A 29 2.18 4.51 7.03
CA LEU A 29 2.68 3.15 6.85
C LEU A 29 3.63 2.73 7.96
N ALA A 30 4.56 3.61 8.35
CA ALA A 30 5.51 3.34 9.43
C ALA A 30 4.79 3.09 10.77
N GLU A 31 3.75 3.87 11.08
CA GLU A 31 2.91 3.68 12.28
C GLU A 31 2.23 2.29 12.26
N ARG A 32 1.66 1.88 11.12
CA ARG A 32 1.04 0.54 11.00
C ARG A 32 2.04 -0.60 11.10
N PHE A 33 3.21 -0.44 10.50
CA PHE A 33 4.26 -1.46 10.56
C PHE A 33 4.79 -1.60 11.98
N ALA A 34 4.97 -0.48 12.70
CA ALA A 34 5.34 -0.49 14.12
C ALA A 34 4.29 -1.18 15.00
N GLU A 35 3.00 -0.95 14.75
CA GLU A 35 1.89 -1.66 15.44
C GLU A 35 1.96 -3.18 15.24
N TRP A 36 2.48 -3.66 14.11
CA TRP A 36 2.64 -5.07 13.79
C TRP A 36 4.02 -5.65 14.12
N GLY A 37 4.94 -4.85 14.67
CA GLY A 37 6.30 -5.27 14.98
C GLY A 37 7.20 -5.48 13.76
N ILE A 38 6.89 -4.83 12.63
CA ILE A 38 7.72 -4.85 11.42
C ILE A 38 8.72 -3.70 11.51
N GLU A 39 9.99 -4.03 11.80
CA GLU A 39 11.06 -3.03 11.98
C GLU A 39 11.64 -2.50 10.67
N ASP A 40 11.73 -3.35 9.63
CA ASP A 40 12.21 -2.95 8.30
C ASP A 40 11.03 -2.54 7.41
N ASP A 41 10.74 -1.25 7.43
CA ASP A 41 9.66 -0.61 6.68
C ASP A 41 10.17 0.29 5.54
N TYR A 42 11.48 0.28 5.26
CA TYR A 42 12.10 1.16 4.25
C TYR A 42 11.46 0.99 2.88
N VAL A 43 11.32 -0.27 2.45
CA VAL A 43 10.70 -0.60 1.16
C VAL A 43 9.24 -0.20 1.15
N GLY A 44 8.49 -0.48 2.22
CA GLY A 44 7.08 -0.10 2.33
C GLY A 44 6.90 1.42 2.21
N ARG A 45 7.74 2.18 2.93
CA ARG A 45 7.76 3.65 2.87
C ARG A 45 8.12 4.17 1.48
N LEU A 46 9.05 3.54 0.77
CA LEU A 46 9.38 3.92 -0.60
C LEU A 46 8.19 3.65 -1.54
N VAL A 47 7.61 2.45 -1.50
CA VAL A 47 6.48 2.07 -2.35
C VAL A 47 5.30 2.99 -2.16
N VAL A 48 4.87 3.24 -0.91
CA VAL A 48 3.74 4.14 -0.66
C VAL A 48 4.04 5.58 -1.08
N CYS A 49 5.30 6.02 -0.97
CA CYS A 49 5.73 7.34 -1.43
C CYS A 49 5.56 7.49 -2.94
N GLU A 50 6.02 6.51 -3.72
CA GLU A 50 5.92 6.54 -5.18
C GLU A 50 4.46 6.44 -5.64
N LEU A 51 3.67 5.54 -5.06
CA LEU A 51 2.24 5.41 -5.39
C LEU A 51 1.46 6.70 -5.11
N VAL A 52 1.69 7.32 -3.95
CA VAL A 52 1.03 8.59 -3.59
C VAL A 52 1.58 9.76 -4.40
N THR A 53 2.86 9.74 -4.78
CA THR A 53 3.42 10.76 -5.69
C THR A 53 2.80 10.66 -7.07
N ASN A 54 2.59 9.45 -7.58
CA ASN A 54 1.89 9.24 -8.85
C ASN A 54 0.45 9.73 -8.79
N ALA A 55 -0.29 9.37 -7.74
CA ALA A 55 -1.67 9.85 -7.53
C ALA A 55 -1.73 11.38 -7.36
N TRP A 56 -0.78 11.99 -6.66
CA TRP A 56 -0.69 13.45 -6.54
C TRP A 56 -0.40 14.14 -7.88
N ARG A 57 0.51 13.60 -8.69
CA ARG A 57 0.94 14.22 -9.96
C ARG A 57 -0.03 14.01 -11.11
N HIS A 58 -0.77 12.92 -11.09
CA HIS A 58 -1.56 12.47 -12.24
C HIS A 58 -3.04 12.23 -11.92
N GLY A 59 -3.41 12.24 -10.64
CA GLY A 59 -4.79 12.05 -10.20
C GLY A 59 -5.61 13.32 -10.22
N GLU A 60 -6.93 13.13 -10.11
CA GLU A 60 -7.92 14.22 -10.19
C GLU A 60 -8.69 14.43 -8.88
N GLY A 61 -8.36 13.69 -7.81
CA GLY A 61 -9.09 13.74 -6.54
C GLY A 61 -8.29 13.36 -5.30
N PRO A 62 -8.94 13.28 -4.13
CA PRO A 62 -8.32 12.88 -2.88
C PRO A 62 -7.69 11.49 -2.99
N ILE A 63 -6.51 11.33 -2.39
CA ILE A 63 -5.73 10.10 -2.40
C ILE A 63 -6.10 9.31 -1.15
N VAL A 64 -6.52 8.07 -1.34
CA VAL A 64 -6.89 7.16 -0.26
C VAL A 64 -5.81 6.09 -0.14
N VAL A 65 -5.28 5.89 1.07
CA VAL A 65 -4.23 4.93 1.39
C VAL A 65 -4.75 3.96 2.43
N ARG A 66 -4.72 2.67 2.14
CA ARG A 66 -5.04 1.60 3.10
C ARG A 66 -3.86 0.69 3.30
N VAL A 67 -3.61 0.36 4.57
CA VAL A 67 -2.53 -0.53 4.98
C VAL A 67 -3.14 -1.53 5.95
N PHE A 68 -3.15 -2.81 5.58
CA PHE A 68 -3.69 -3.90 6.38
C PHE A 68 -2.82 -5.17 6.24
N ARG A 69 -3.06 -6.18 7.09
CA ARG A 69 -2.44 -7.50 6.93
C ARG A 69 -3.42 -8.42 6.24
N ASP A 70 -2.95 -9.11 5.21
CA ASP A 70 -3.72 -10.14 4.54
C ASP A 70 -4.09 -11.25 5.54
N GLU A 71 -5.35 -11.69 5.55
CA GLU A 71 -5.83 -12.71 6.50
C GLU A 71 -5.33 -14.12 6.16
N CYS A 72 -4.98 -14.39 4.91
CA CYS A 72 -4.53 -15.70 4.46
C CYS A 72 -3.06 -15.96 4.82
N ASP A 73 -2.17 -15.00 4.63
CA ASP A 73 -0.73 -15.18 4.86
C ASP A 73 -0.08 -14.19 5.82
N GLY A 74 -0.85 -13.22 6.32
CA GLY A 74 -0.40 -12.23 7.29
C GLY A 74 0.49 -11.13 6.71
N ARG A 75 0.73 -11.12 5.39
CA ARG A 75 1.64 -10.14 4.75
C ARG A 75 1.00 -8.75 4.72
N PRO A 76 1.82 -7.67 4.82
CA PRO A 76 1.33 -6.31 4.63
C PRO A 76 0.82 -6.10 3.21
N VAL A 77 -0.36 -5.51 3.10
CA VAL A 77 -0.95 -5.04 1.85
C VAL A 77 -1.08 -3.52 1.92
N VAL A 78 -0.63 -2.85 0.87
CA VAL A 78 -0.74 -1.39 0.72
C VAL A 78 -1.58 -1.11 -0.52
N GLU A 79 -2.70 -0.44 -0.34
CA GLU A 79 -3.57 -0.01 -1.42
C GLU A 79 -3.56 1.52 -1.49
N VAL A 80 -3.48 2.06 -2.71
CA VAL A 80 -3.58 3.50 -2.97
C VAL A 80 -4.54 3.70 -4.13
N TRP A 81 -5.61 4.46 -3.91
CA TRP A 81 -6.59 4.78 -4.95
C TRP A 81 -7.08 6.22 -4.82
N GLU A 82 -7.71 6.73 -5.86
CA GLU A 82 -8.34 8.05 -5.85
C GLU A 82 -9.82 7.92 -5.49
N CYS A 83 -10.35 8.87 -4.72
CA CYS A 83 -11.78 9.01 -4.49
C CYS A 83 -12.49 9.61 -5.73
N ALA A 84 -12.19 9.07 -6.92
CA ALA A 84 -12.69 9.50 -8.21
C ALA A 84 -13.07 8.27 -9.05
N THR A 85 -14.18 7.59 -8.70
CA THR A 85 -14.82 6.48 -9.46
C THR A 85 -13.95 5.33 -10.03
N ARG A 86 -12.64 5.31 -9.85
CA ARG A 86 -11.69 4.31 -10.36
C ARG A 86 -10.75 3.84 -9.25
N ARG A 87 -10.84 2.55 -8.95
CA ARG A 87 -10.05 1.86 -7.93
C ARG A 87 -8.76 1.34 -8.58
N LEU A 88 -7.60 1.77 -8.08
CA LEU A 88 -6.32 1.13 -8.37
C LEU A 88 -6.04 0.12 -7.24
N VAL A 89 -5.92 -1.15 -7.58
CA VAL A 89 -5.69 -2.24 -6.62
C VAL A 89 -4.27 -2.77 -6.83
N VAL A 90 -3.48 -2.77 -5.77
CA VAL A 90 -2.14 -3.37 -5.76
C VAL A 90 -2.29 -4.84 -5.35
N PHE A 91 -1.97 -5.75 -6.25
CA PHE A 91 -1.93 -7.20 -5.97
C PHE A 91 -0.49 -7.69 -5.91
N PRO A 92 -0.19 -8.79 -5.17
CA PRO A 92 1.04 -9.53 -5.39
C PRO A 92 1.08 -10.00 -6.85
N ALA A 93 2.17 -9.69 -7.55
CA ALA A 93 2.31 -10.02 -8.97
C ALA A 93 2.16 -11.54 -9.19
N GLN A 94 1.22 -11.94 -10.06
CA GLN A 94 1.13 -13.30 -10.58
C GLN A 94 1.76 -13.37 -11.97
N PRO A 95 2.53 -14.42 -12.30
CA PRO A 95 3.14 -14.54 -13.63
C PRO A 95 2.06 -14.70 -14.71
N GLY A 96 2.02 -13.78 -15.69
CA GLY A 96 1.23 -13.95 -16.92
C GLY A 96 0.05 -13.01 -17.14
N GLU A 97 -0.19 -12.00 -16.31
CA GLU A 97 -1.25 -11.00 -16.53
C GLU A 97 -0.77 -9.70 -17.22
N ASP A 98 -1.63 -9.15 -18.08
CA ASP A 98 -1.41 -7.89 -18.80
C ASP A 98 -1.54 -6.68 -17.85
N TRP A 99 -0.39 -6.11 -17.47
CA TRP A 99 -0.17 -5.14 -16.38
C TRP A 99 -0.46 -3.67 -16.76
N ARG A 100 -1.51 -3.38 -17.52
CA ARG A 100 -1.70 -2.02 -18.09
C ARG A 100 -2.09 -0.93 -17.09
N PHE A 101 -2.47 -1.26 -15.85
CA PHE A 101 -2.92 -0.28 -14.84
C PHE A 101 -2.46 -0.59 -13.40
N SER A 102 -1.51 -1.50 -13.20
CA SER A 102 -1.07 -1.93 -11.87
C SER A 102 0.46 -2.00 -11.79
N LEU A 103 1.03 -1.41 -10.74
CA LEU A 103 2.45 -1.56 -10.40
C LEU A 103 2.56 -2.41 -9.13
N GLY A 104 2.92 -3.68 -9.28
CA GLY A 104 3.28 -4.56 -8.18
C GLY A 104 4.81 -4.62 -8.03
N LEU A 105 5.33 -4.28 -6.85
CA LEU A 105 6.75 -4.45 -6.52
C LEU A 105 6.89 -5.54 -5.45
N MET A 106 7.54 -6.65 -5.78
CA MET A 106 7.86 -7.73 -4.85
C MET A 106 9.28 -7.49 -4.31
N ALA A 107 9.41 -7.12 -3.04
CA ALA A 107 10.71 -7.12 -2.36
C ALA A 107 10.80 -8.37 -1.48
N TYR A 108 11.72 -9.27 -1.82
CA TYR A 108 12.12 -10.35 -0.93
C TYR A 108 13.10 -9.77 0.09
N PRO A 109 12.82 -9.82 1.41
CA PRO A 109 13.90 -9.73 2.37
C PRO A 109 14.76 -10.98 2.20
N ASP A 110 16.04 -10.77 1.85
CA ASP A 110 17.06 -11.82 1.89
C ASP A 110 16.98 -12.49 3.28
N PRO A 111 16.65 -13.79 3.38
CA PRO A 111 16.75 -14.47 4.65
C PRO A 111 18.23 -14.48 5.01
N LYS A 112 18.66 -13.59 5.92
CA LYS A 112 19.96 -13.65 6.57
C LYS A 112 20.26 -15.12 6.84
N GLY A 113 21.20 -15.68 6.08
CA GLY A 113 21.58 -17.08 6.15
C GLY A 113 21.95 -17.40 7.59
N LYS A 114 21.05 -18.07 8.31
CA LYS A 114 21.40 -18.71 9.57
C LYS A 114 22.30 -19.89 9.22
N GLY A 115 23.50 -19.86 9.78
CA GLY A 115 24.52 -20.88 9.58
C GLY A 115 24.13 -22.28 10.02
N GLY A 116 24.97 -23.21 9.59
CA GLY A 116 24.94 -24.66 9.81
C GLY A 116 25.28 -25.33 8.49
N GLN A 117 26.52 -25.75 8.24
CA GLN A 117 27.33 -26.64 9.07
C GLN A 117 28.83 -26.41 8.86
#